data_AF-A0A7S2P0Y6-F1
#
_entry.id   AF-A0A7S2P0Y6-F1
#
_cell.length_a   1.000
_cell.length_b   1.000
_cell.length_c   1.000
_cell.angle_alpha   90.00
_cell.angle_beta   90.00
_cell.angle_gamma   90.00
#
_symmetry.space_group_name_H-M   'P 1'
#
loop_
_entity.id
_entity.type
_entity.pdbx_description
1 polymer ?
#
loop_
_entity_poly.entity_id
_entity_poly.type
_entity_poly.pdbx_seq_one_letter_code
_entity_poly.pdbx_strand_id
1 'polypeptide(L)'
;GELSGCHNDVKNISSYLQQVQGFRPQNMITLMDDGVHDNPTYDRILQAFQWVVNESQAGDTVWIHYSGHGGRVEDDNGDEDDGYDETLIPVDFQRKGQIRDDDLLRYL
;
A
#
# COMPACT_ATOMS: atom_id res chain seq x y z
N GLY A 1 -9.31 14.21 4.14
CA GLY A 1 -10.66 14.40 3.56
C GLY A 1 -11.28 13.03 3.40
N GLU A 2 -12.29 12.89 2.55
CA GLU A 2 -12.77 11.58 2.09
C GLU A 2 -12.64 11.55 0.57
N LEU A 3 -12.20 10.42 0.02
CA LEU A 3 -12.04 10.21 -1.43
C LEU A 3 -13.04 9.15 -1.88
N SER A 4 -13.82 9.45 -2.92
CA SER A 4 -14.87 8.55 -3.42
C SER A 4 -14.40 7.59 -4.54
N GLY A 5 -13.18 7.76 -5.05
CA GLY A 5 -12.66 6.99 -6.20
C GLY A 5 -11.83 5.77 -5.83
N CYS A 6 -11.19 5.76 -4.66
CA CYS A 6 -10.10 4.83 -4.36
C CYS A 6 -10.52 3.35 -4.40
N HIS A 7 -11.71 3.02 -3.91
CA HIS A 7 -12.25 1.66 -3.97
C HIS A 7 -12.45 1.19 -5.41
N ASN A 8 -12.91 2.08 -6.30
CA ASN A 8 -13.11 1.73 -7.71
C ASN A 8 -11.77 1.53 -8.42
N ASP A 9 -10.74 2.31 -8.10
CA ASP A 9 -9.39 2.14 -8.67
C ASP A 9 -8.83 0.76 -8.34
N VAL A 10 -8.90 0.35 -7.06
CA VAL A 10 -8.46 -0.97 -6.62
C VAL A 10 -9.23 -2.08 -7.32
N LYS A 11 -10.56 -1.95 -7.45
CA LYS A 11 -11.39 -2.94 -8.16
C LYS A 11 -11.04 -3.04 -9.64
N ASN A 12 -10.77 -1.92 -10.30
CA ASN A 12 -10.40 -1.87 -11.71
C ASN A 12 -9.04 -2.52 -11.95
N ILE A 13 -8.03 -2.17 -11.15
CA ILE A 13 -6.68 -2.76 -11.25
C ILE A 13 -6.72 -4.24 -10.92
N SER A 14 -7.42 -4.65 -9.86
CA SER A 14 -7.56 -6.06 -9.50
C SER A 14 -8.21 -6.87 -10.63
N SER A 15 -9.26 -6.33 -11.25
CA SER A 15 -9.90 -6.97 -12.41
C SER A 15 -8.98 -7.07 -13.62
N TYR A 16 -8.23 -6.00 -13.93
CA TYR A 16 -7.26 -5.99 -15.03
C TYR A 16 -6.15 -7.02 -14.82
N LEU A 17 -5.55 -7.08 -13.63
CA LEU A 17 -4.49 -8.03 -13.31
C LEU A 17 -4.97 -9.48 -13.46
N GLN A 18 -6.18 -9.77 -13.00
CA GLN A 18 -6.75 -11.12 -13.11
C GLN A 18 -7.13 -11.49 -14.56
N GLN A 19 -7.84 -10.60 -15.25
CA GLN A 19 -8.45 -10.91 -16.54
C GLN A 19 -7.49 -10.76 -17.72
N VAL A 20 -6.51 -9.86 -17.61
CA VAL A 20 -5.60 -9.51 -18.71
C VAL A 20 -4.18 -9.98 -18.45
N GLN A 21 -3.65 -9.77 -17.24
CA GLN A 21 -2.28 -10.14 -16.89
C GLN A 21 -2.17 -11.58 -16.34
N GLY A 22 -3.29 -12.25 -16.07
CA GLY A 22 -3.33 -13.64 -15.63
C GLY A 22 -2.93 -13.87 -14.17
N PHE A 23 -2.96 -12.83 -13.33
CA PHE A 23 -2.72 -12.95 -11.89
C PHE A 23 -3.82 -13.80 -11.25
N ARG A 24 -3.44 -14.75 -10.41
CA ARG A 24 -4.40 -15.62 -9.72
C ARG A 24 -4.91 -14.94 -8.46
N PRO A 25 -6.22 -14.99 -8.15
CA PRO A 25 -6.76 -14.37 -6.95
C PRO A 25 -6.11 -14.85 -5.65
N GLN A 26 -5.62 -16.10 -5.60
CA GLN A 26 -4.94 -16.64 -4.41
C GLN A 26 -3.56 -16.00 -4.16
N ASN A 27 -2.98 -15.34 -5.16
CA ASN A 27 -1.68 -14.67 -5.09
C ASN A 27 -1.85 -13.15 -4.95
N MET A 28 -3.01 -12.69 -4.47
CA MET A 28 -3.33 -11.28 -4.34
C MET A 28 -3.84 -10.98 -2.93
N ILE A 29 -3.31 -9.92 -2.32
CA ILE A 29 -3.87 -9.32 -1.11
C ILE A 29 -4.58 -8.04 -1.51
N THR A 30 -5.83 -7.86 -1.08
CA THR A 30 -6.61 -6.63 -1.28
C THR A 30 -7.04 -6.09 0.08
N LEU A 31 -6.62 -4.86 0.38
CA LEU A 31 -7.02 -4.12 1.59
C LEU A 31 -7.93 -2.96 1.18
N MET A 32 -9.11 -2.85 1.79
CA MET A 32 -10.11 -1.83 1.45
C MET A 32 -11.06 -1.59 2.62
N ASP A 33 -11.32 -0.33 2.95
CA ASP A 33 -12.25 0.10 4.01
C ASP A 33 -13.72 0.16 3.53
N ASP A 34 -14.15 -0.88 2.80
CA ASP A 34 -15.52 -1.01 2.27
C ASP A 34 -16.45 -1.86 3.15
N GLY A 35 -15.96 -2.30 4.32
CA GLY A 35 -16.68 -3.19 5.24
C GLY A 35 -16.78 -4.65 4.79
N VAL A 36 -16.14 -5.01 3.66
CA VAL A 36 -16.08 -6.38 3.14
C VAL A 36 -14.66 -6.93 3.21
N HIS A 37 -13.66 -6.12 2.85
CA HIS A 37 -12.25 -6.50 2.88
C HIS A 37 -11.61 -6.18 4.23
N ASP A 38 -10.40 -6.68 4.44
CA ASP A 38 -9.57 -6.23 5.55
C ASP A 38 -9.23 -4.75 5.39
N ASN A 39 -9.42 -3.99 6.46
CA ASN A 39 -9.14 -2.56 6.46
C ASN A 39 -7.63 -2.28 6.22
N PRO A 40 -7.28 -1.26 5.43
CA PRO A 40 -5.90 -0.85 5.18
C PRO A 40 -5.35 -0.05 6.38
N THR A 41 -5.22 -0.72 7.54
CA THR A 41 -4.58 -0.16 8.74
C THR A 41 -3.07 -0.17 8.60
N TYR A 42 -2.38 0.61 9.45
CA TYR A 42 -0.91 0.68 9.46
C TYR A 42 -0.28 -0.72 9.48
N ASP A 43 -0.65 -1.53 10.46
CA ASP A 43 -0.09 -2.87 10.65
C ASP A 43 -0.45 -3.83 9.49
N ARG A 44 -1.64 -3.67 8.87
CA ARG A 44 -2.08 -4.52 7.75
C ARG A 44 -1.36 -4.21 6.46
N ILE A 45 -1.13 -2.93 6.17
CA ILE A 45 -0.36 -2.52 4.99
C ILE A 45 1.06 -3.09 5.10
N LEU A 46 1.75 -2.90 6.24
CA LEU A 46 3.10 -3.45 6.42
C LEU A 46 3.16 -4.98 6.32
N GLN A 47 2.17 -5.69 6.88
CA GLN A 47 2.09 -7.15 6.72
C GLN A 47 1.93 -7.58 5.26
N ALA A 48 1.20 -6.82 4.45
CA ALA A 48 1.05 -7.11 3.02
C ALA A 48 2.37 -6.93 2.28
N PHE A 49 3.14 -5.86 2.56
CA PHE A 49 4.48 -5.67 2.00
C PHE A 49 5.44 -6.81 2.40
N GLN A 50 5.46 -7.18 3.69
CA GLN A 50 6.27 -8.31 4.17
C GLN A 50 5.89 -9.63 3.49
N TRP A 51 4.60 -9.89 3.29
CA TRP A 51 4.13 -11.08 2.58
C TRP A 51 4.64 -11.10 1.14
N VAL A 52 4.55 -9.96 0.43
CA VAL A 52 5.08 -9.84 -0.94
C VAL A 52 6.55 -10.21 -0.99
N VAL A 53 7.38 -9.65 -0.10
CA VAL A 53 8.82 -9.92 -0.09
C VAL A 53 9.14 -11.36 0.26
N ASN A 54 8.43 -11.96 1.23
CA ASN A 54 8.68 -13.33 1.65
C ASN A 54 8.27 -14.37 0.60
N GLU A 55 7.22 -14.11 -0.17
CA GLU A 55 6.72 -15.04 -1.18
C GLU A 55 7.39 -14.85 -2.56
N SER A 56 8.01 -13.70 -2.81
CA SER A 56 8.63 -13.39 -4.10
C SER A 56 9.93 -14.16 -4.34
N GLN A 57 10.09 -14.65 -5.56
CA GLN A 57 11.29 -15.37 -6.02
C GLN A 57 11.90 -14.69 -7.25
N ALA A 58 13.16 -15.04 -7.54
CA ALA A 58 13.83 -14.52 -8.73
C ALA A 58 13.07 -14.89 -10.01
N GLY A 59 12.66 -13.88 -10.77
CA GLY A 59 11.88 -14.05 -12.00
C GLY A 59 10.38 -13.79 -11.83
N ASP A 60 9.89 -13.56 -10.61
CA ASP A 60 8.51 -13.17 -10.37
C ASP A 60 8.24 -11.72 -10.79
N THR A 61 7.00 -11.45 -11.17
CA THR A 61 6.48 -10.10 -11.38
C THR A 61 5.61 -9.70 -10.21
N VAL A 62 6.06 -8.70 -9.45
CA VAL A 62 5.33 -8.12 -8.32
C VAL A 62 4.57 -6.88 -8.78
N TRP A 63 3.32 -6.76 -8.35
CA TRP A 63 2.50 -5.57 -8.57
C TRP A 63 1.94 -5.04 -7.25
N ILE A 64 2.21 -3.77 -6.96
CA ILE A 64 1.68 -3.06 -5.79
C ILE A 64 0.91 -1.84 -6.29
N HIS A 65 -0.33 -1.70 -5.85
CA HIS A 65 -1.18 -0.56 -6.19
C HIS A 65 -1.75 0.05 -4.91
N TYR A 66 -1.54 1.35 -4.74
CA TYR A 66 -2.14 2.16 -3.69
C TYR A 66 -3.00 3.25 -4.33
N SER A 67 -4.22 3.42 -3.83
CA SER A 67 -5.07 4.58 -4.12
C SER A 67 -5.65 5.06 -2.80
N GLY A 68 -5.28 6.28 -2.40
CA GLY A 68 -5.61 6.83 -1.09
C GLY A 68 -4.98 8.19 -0.89
N HIS A 69 -5.00 8.68 0.35
CA HIS A 69 -4.37 9.94 0.68
C HIS A 69 -2.85 9.78 0.82
N GLY A 70 -2.09 10.61 0.10
CA GLY A 70 -0.68 10.87 0.38
C GLY A 70 -0.53 12.01 1.39
N GLY A 71 0.57 12.00 2.13
CA GLY A 71 0.95 13.06 3.05
C GLY A 71 2.45 13.32 3.01
N ARG A 72 2.90 14.26 3.84
CA ARG A 72 4.31 14.50 4.08
C ARG A 72 4.56 14.73 5.57
N VAL A 73 5.66 14.21 6.07
CA VAL A 73 6.11 14.36 7.47
C VAL A 73 7.51 14.96 7.46
N GLU A 74 7.83 15.79 8.45
CA GLU A 74 9.18 16.36 8.57
C GLU A 74 10.20 15.22 8.71
N ASP A 75 11.21 15.24 7.84
CA ASP A 75 12.30 14.27 7.83
C ASP A 75 13.13 14.42 9.11
N ASP A 76 13.45 13.30 9.75
CA ASP A 76 14.27 13.22 10.97
C ASP A 76 15.61 12.51 10.76
N ASN A 77 15.91 12.07 9.54
CA ASN A 77 17.07 11.28 9.18
C ASN A 77 18.02 12.04 8.21
N GLY A 78 17.49 12.99 7.44
CA GLY A 78 18.24 13.91 6.59
C GLY A 78 18.57 13.38 5.20
N ASP A 79 17.81 12.42 4.69
CA ASP A 79 17.97 11.81 3.37
C ASP A 79 17.19 12.52 2.26
N GLU A 80 16.21 13.37 2.61
CA GLU A 80 15.41 14.13 1.63
C GLU A 80 15.93 15.57 1.42
N ASP A 81 16.11 15.95 0.15
CA ASP A 81 16.66 17.26 -0.25
C ASP A 81 15.76 18.46 0.14
N ASP A 82 14.46 18.21 0.34
CA ASP A 82 13.46 19.22 0.72
C ASP A 82 13.06 19.18 2.21
N GLY A 83 13.56 18.18 2.95
CA GLY A 83 13.32 17.99 4.38
C GLY A 83 11.98 17.34 4.75
N TYR A 84 11.32 16.63 3.83
CA TYR A 84 10.06 15.94 4.11
C TYR A 84 10.00 14.51 3.53
N ASP A 85 9.62 13.53 4.37
CA ASP A 85 9.26 12.18 3.94
C ASP A 85 7.87 12.18 3.27
N GLU A 86 7.74 11.52 2.12
CA GLU A 86 6.44 11.23 1.50
C GLU A 86 5.78 10.03 2.20
N THR A 87 4.47 10.11 2.46
CA THR A 87 3.80 9.11 3.29
C THR A 87 2.52 8.54 2.69
N LEU A 88 2.25 7.27 3.01
CA LEU A 88 0.93 6.68 2.88
C LEU A 88 0.12 6.96 4.15
N ILE A 89 -1.17 7.24 4.01
CA ILE A 89 -2.08 7.48 5.13
C ILE A 89 -3.01 6.26 5.32
N PRO A 90 -2.74 5.39 6.32
CA PRO A 90 -3.65 4.29 6.66
C PRO A 90 -4.95 4.79 7.29
N VAL A 91 -5.99 3.96 7.34
CA VAL A 91 -7.28 4.38 7.93
C VAL A 91 -7.20 4.66 9.42
N ASP A 92 -6.21 4.13 10.14
CA ASP A 92 -5.98 4.38 11.56
C ASP A 92 -4.78 5.32 11.84
N PHE A 93 -4.42 6.16 10.86
CA PHE A 93 -3.28 7.08 10.96
C PHE A 93 -3.32 8.00 12.18
N GLN A 94 -4.52 8.38 12.65
CA GLN A 94 -4.68 9.22 13.85
C GLN A 94 -4.15 8.54 15.12
N ARG A 95 -4.10 7.22 15.15
CA ARG A 95 -3.64 6.42 16.29
C ARG A 95 -2.24 5.86 16.08
N LYS A 96 -1.92 5.40 14.87
CA LYS A 96 -0.67 4.69 14.56
C LYS A 96 0.36 5.54 13.79
N GLY A 97 -0.03 6.72 13.31
CA GLY A 97 0.81 7.53 12.44
C GLY A 97 0.66 7.19 10.96
N GLN A 98 1.42 7.91 10.15
CA GLN A 98 1.52 7.70 8.70
C GLN A 98 2.66 6.71 8.41
N ILE A 99 2.60 5.99 7.30
CA ILE A 99 3.69 5.11 6.87
C ILE A 99 4.62 5.93 5.99
N ARG A 100 5.88 6.08 6.39
CA ARG A 100 6.91 6.74 5.58
C ARG A 100 7.33 5.82 4.45
N ASP A 101 7.67 6.37 3.30
CA ASP A 101 8.30 5.63 2.20
C ASP A 101 9.60 4.93 2.65
N ASP A 102 10.33 5.55 3.56
CA ASP A 102 11.51 5.01 4.20
C ASP A 102 11.22 3.70 4.98
N ASP A 103 10.05 3.62 5.64
CA ASP A 103 9.57 2.37 6.26
C ASP A 103 9.27 1.32 5.18
N LEU A 104 8.69 1.71 4.05
CA LEU A 104 8.37 0.79 2.95
C LEU A 104 9.64 0.24 2.30
N LEU A 105 10.64 1.08 2.07
CA LEU A 105 11.94 0.69 1.48
C LEU A 105 12.69 -0.32 2.34
N ARG A 106 12.51 -0.30 3.66
CA ARG A 106 13.12 -1.32 4.55
C ARG A 106 12.45 -2.68 4.45
N TYR A 107 11.19 -2.72 4.03
CA TYR A 107 10.45 -3.96 3.86
C TYR A 107 10.51 -4.54 2.45
N LEU A 108 10.90 -3.74 1.45
CA LEU A 108 11.08 -4.10 0.04
C LEU A 108 12.54 -4.47 -0.28
#